data_AF-A0A6V8LF43-F1
#
_entry.id   AF-A0A6V8LF43-F1
#
_cell.length_a   1.000
_cell.length_b   1.000
_cell.length_c   1.000
_cell.angle_alpha   90.00
_cell.angle_beta   90.00
_cell.angle_gamma   90.00
#
_symmetry.space_group_name_H-M   'P 1'
#
loop_
_entity.id
_entity.type
_entity.pdbx_description
1 polymer ?
#
loop_
_entity_poly.entity_id
_entity_poly.type
_entity_poly.pdbx_seq_one_letter_code
_entity_poly.pdbx_strand_id
1 'polypeptide(L)'
;MAGRGRRGRAREIAQAHATFLSTGMLDVGSMPIRDVVAGSWLRSTQAHVDPDADPPVTLLDDDLAGYRSAHPLSAVLPVLRDHYQQTKNLLVSYSPKALGFF
;
A
#
# COMPACT_ATOMS: atom_id res chain seq x y z
N MET A 1 10.84 -12.56 -25.59
CA MET A 1 9.65 -12.31 -24.74
C MET A 1 9.97 -11.14 -23.81
N ALA A 2 9.68 -9.92 -24.27
CA ALA A 2 10.04 -8.69 -23.56
C ALA A 2 9.24 -8.56 -22.25
N GLY A 3 9.95 -8.34 -21.15
CA GLY A 3 9.37 -8.29 -19.81
C GLY A 3 8.30 -7.22 -19.69
N ARG A 4 7.14 -7.59 -19.15
CA ARG A 4 6.18 -6.62 -18.59
C ARG A 4 6.91 -5.80 -17.54
N GLY A 5 7.24 -4.55 -17.85
CA GLY A 5 7.90 -3.65 -16.92
C GLY A 5 7.06 -3.44 -15.64
N ARG A 6 7.68 -2.90 -14.59
CA ARG A 6 7.06 -2.67 -13.27
C ARG A 6 5.66 -2.02 -13.34
N ARG A 7 5.44 -1.11 -14.30
CA ARG A 7 4.15 -0.45 -14.53
C ARG A 7 3.06 -1.39 -15.05
N GLY A 8 3.41 -2.33 -15.94
CA GLY A 8 2.47 -3.34 -16.43
C GLY A 8 2.03 -4.27 -15.31
N ARG A 9 3.00 -4.68 -14.47
CA ARG A 9 2.72 -5.51 -13.29
C ARG A 9 1.81 -4.80 -12.28
N ALA A 10 2.06 -3.52 -12.00
CA ALA A 10 1.21 -2.74 -11.10
C ALA A 10 -0.25 -2.64 -11.59
N ARG A 11 -0.45 -2.49 -12.92
CA ARG A 11 -1.79 -2.46 -13.52
C ARG A 11 -2.52 -3.80 -13.39
N GLU A 12 -1.82 -4.92 -13.62
CA GLU A 12 -2.41 -6.25 -13.43
C GLU A 12 -2.88 -6.48 -11.98
N ILE A 13 -2.06 -6.07 -11.01
CA ILE A 13 -2.41 -6.19 -9.59
C ILE A 13 -3.61 -5.30 -9.26
N ALA A 14 -3.63 -4.05 -9.76
CA ALA A 14 -4.75 -3.14 -9.54
C ALA A 14 -6.06 -3.68 -10.15
N GLN A 15 -6.00 -4.27 -11.35
CA GLN A 15 -7.17 -4.88 -11.99
C GLN A 15 -7.69 -6.08 -11.20
N ALA A 16 -6.81 -6.99 -10.77
CA ALA A 16 -7.19 -8.13 -9.94
C ALA A 16 -7.80 -7.69 -8.62
N HIS A 17 -7.24 -6.65 -7.98
CA HIS A 17 -7.78 -6.07 -6.76
C HIS A 17 -9.18 -5.48 -6.99
N ALA A 18 -9.39 -4.74 -8.08
CA ALA A 18 -10.69 -4.19 -8.44
C ALA A 18 -11.74 -5.29 -8.66
N THR A 19 -11.38 -6.36 -9.38
CA THR A 19 -12.26 -7.52 -9.57
C THR A 19 -12.58 -8.22 -8.25
N PHE A 20 -11.59 -8.36 -7.36
CA PHE A 20 -11.81 -8.91 -6.03
C PHE A 20 -12.78 -8.07 -5.22
N LEU A 21 -12.62 -6.75 -5.19
CA LEU A 21 -13.53 -5.85 -4.47
C LEU A 21 -14.96 -5.88 -5.04
N SER A 22 -15.12 -6.05 -6.35
CA SER A 22 -16.45 -6.09 -6.97
C SER A 22 -17.17 -7.44 -6.81
N THR A 23 -16.42 -8.55 -6.73
CA THR A 23 -17.00 -9.90 -6.69
C THR A 23 -16.96 -10.53 -5.30
N GLY A 24 -16.10 -10.04 -4.40
CA GLY A 24 -15.79 -10.69 -3.12
C GLY A 24 -15.05 -12.02 -3.26
N MET A 25 -14.65 -12.40 -4.48
CA MET A 25 -14.06 -13.70 -4.77
C MET A 25 -12.63 -13.55 -5.27
N LEU A 26 -11.74 -14.39 -4.75
CA LEU A 26 -10.41 -14.61 -5.33
C LEU A 26 -10.41 -15.94 -6.07
N ASP A 27 -10.25 -15.87 -7.38
CA ASP A 27 -9.85 -17.03 -8.17
C ASP A 27 -8.32 -17.18 -8.09
N VAL A 28 -7.88 -17.86 -7.04
CA VAL A 28 -6.46 -18.01 -6.67
C VAL A 28 -5.65 -18.79 -7.73
N GLY A 29 -6.30 -19.40 -8.74
CA GLY A 29 -5.63 -20.07 -9.86
C GLY A 29 -5.48 -19.23 -11.13
N SER A 30 -6.36 -18.24 -11.36
CA SER A 30 -6.39 -17.48 -12.61
C SER A 30 -5.80 -16.07 -12.52
N MET A 31 -5.79 -15.49 -11.31
CA MET A 31 -5.25 -14.14 -11.13
C MET A 31 -3.73 -14.17 -11.11
N PRO A 32 -3.05 -13.24 -11.81
CA PRO A 32 -1.60 -13.16 -11.78
C PRO A 32 -1.18 -12.48 -10.47
N ILE A 33 -1.44 -13.07 -9.31
CA ILE A 33 -1.15 -12.50 -7.98
C ILE A 33 -0.38 -13.56 -7.19
N ARG A 34 0.54 -13.15 -6.31
CA ARG A 34 1.25 -14.11 -5.45
C ARG A 34 0.31 -14.58 -4.36
N ASP A 35 0.37 -15.85 -3.99
CA ASP A 35 -0.48 -16.46 -2.95
C ASP A 35 -0.45 -15.70 -1.62
N VAL A 36 0.72 -15.17 -1.23
CA VAL A 36 0.86 -14.37 0.00
C VAL A 36 0.00 -13.09 -0.04
N VAL A 37 -0.12 -12.47 -1.21
CA VAL A 37 -0.92 -11.24 -1.40
C VAL A 37 -2.40 -11.61 -1.43
N ALA A 38 -2.78 -12.65 -2.16
CA ALA A 38 -4.15 -13.16 -2.21
C ALA A 38 -4.64 -13.57 -0.80
N GLY A 39 -3.83 -14.32 -0.05
CA GLY A 39 -4.12 -14.69 1.33
C GLY A 39 -4.17 -13.48 2.27
N SER A 40 -3.40 -12.43 2.00
CA SER A 40 -3.52 -11.17 2.76
C SER A 40 -4.85 -10.48 2.50
N TRP A 41 -5.29 -10.41 1.25
CA TRP A 41 -6.57 -9.80 0.90
C TRP A 41 -7.75 -10.52 1.54
N LEU A 42 -7.76 -11.86 1.50
CA LEU A 42 -8.76 -12.68 2.18
C LEU A 42 -8.84 -12.40 3.68
N ARG A 43 -7.68 -12.34 4.37
CA ARG A 43 -7.65 -12.02 5.80
C ARG A 43 -8.18 -10.61 6.08
N SER A 44 -7.79 -9.63 5.27
CA SER A 44 -8.26 -8.25 5.43
C SER A 44 -9.77 -8.14 5.23
N THR A 45 -10.36 -8.85 4.25
CA THR A 45 -11.82 -8.85 4.06
C THR A 45 -12.55 -9.55 5.20
N GLN A 46 -11.99 -10.64 5.71
CA GLN A 46 -12.56 -11.37 6.85
C GLN A 46 -12.45 -10.62 8.18
N ALA A 47 -11.60 -9.60 8.27
CA ALA A 47 -11.48 -8.78 9.46
C ALA A 47 -12.71 -7.88 9.67
N HIS A 48 -13.57 -7.70 8.65
CA HIS A 48 -14.80 -6.89 8.71
C HIS A 48 -14.60 -5.53 9.40
N VAL A 49 -13.45 -4.91 9.19
CA VAL A 49 -13.15 -3.60 9.76
C VAL A 49 -13.99 -2.58 9.02
N ASP A 50 -14.94 -1.98 9.74
CA ASP A 50 -15.69 -0.83 9.26
C ASP A 50 -14.79 0.43 9.40
N PRO A 51 -14.39 1.07 8.28
CA PRO A 51 -13.54 2.25 8.33
C PRO A 51 -14.27 3.50 8.86
N ASP A 52 -15.60 3.49 8.85
CA ASP A 52 -16.44 4.61 9.31
C ASP A 52 -16.86 4.45 10.78
N ALA A 53 -16.56 3.30 11.40
CA ALA A 53 -16.79 3.05 12.81
C ALA A 53 -15.66 3.61 13.68
N ASP A 54 -16.00 3.98 14.92
CA ASP A 54 -15.00 4.36 15.92
C ASP A 54 -14.06 3.18 16.21
N PRO A 55 -12.74 3.42 16.27
CA PRO A 55 -11.78 2.37 16.55
C PRO A 55 -11.96 1.85 17.99
N PRO A 56 -11.73 0.55 18.24
CA PRO A 56 -11.88 -0.04 19.57
C PRO A 56 -10.88 0.52 20.59
N VAL A 57 -9.79 1.14 20.12
CA VAL A 57 -8.80 1.84 20.95
C VAL A 57 -8.46 3.16 20.28
N THR A 58 -8.75 4.26 20.97
CA THR A 58 -8.39 5.61 20.55
C THR A 58 -7.27 6.11 21.43
N LEU A 59 -6.07 6.27 20.85
CA LEU A 59 -4.97 6.99 21.48
C LEU A 59 -4.93 8.40 20.90
N LEU A 60 -4.98 9.40 21.77
CA LEU A 60 -4.94 10.81 21.38
C LEU A 60 -3.57 11.41 21.69
N ASP A 61 -3.21 12.46 20.94
CA ASP A 61 -2.07 13.34 21.15
C ASP A 61 -0.86 12.70 21.87
N ASP A 62 -0.72 12.96 23.17
CA ASP A 62 0.43 12.54 23.98
C ASP A 62 0.51 11.02 24.16
N ASP A 63 -0.62 10.34 24.34
CA ASP A 63 -0.65 8.87 24.45
C ASP A 63 -0.23 8.22 23.13
N LEU A 64 -0.67 8.79 22.01
CA LEU A 64 -0.29 8.32 20.69
C LEU A 64 1.20 8.59 20.39
N ALA A 65 1.71 9.75 20.78
CA ALA A 65 3.12 10.09 20.66
C ALA A 65 4.00 9.18 21.52
N GLY A 66 3.59 8.97 22.77
CA GLY A 66 4.22 8.05 23.73
C GLY A 66 4.31 6.64 23.16
N TYR A 67 3.17 6.07 22.74
CA TYR A 67 3.12 4.73 22.14
C TYR A 67 4.03 4.61 20.91
N ARG A 68 3.99 5.60 20.00
CA ARG A 68 4.82 5.59 18.79
C ARG A 68 6.31 5.69 19.08
N SER A 69 6.71 6.47 20.10
CA SER A 69 8.12 6.61 20.48
C SER A 69 8.69 5.33 21.10
N ALA A 70 7.88 4.64 21.93
CA ALA A 70 8.26 3.40 22.59
C ALA A 70 8.25 2.19 21.65
N HIS A 71 7.56 2.27 20.52
CA HIS A 71 7.44 1.17 19.58
C HIS A 71 8.81 0.83 18.96
N PRO A 72 9.20 -0.47 18.83
CA PRO A 72 10.51 -0.86 18.29
C PRO A 72 10.84 -0.31 16.89
N LEU A 73 9.82 0.03 16.11
CA LEU A 73 9.98 0.63 14.78
C LEU A 73 10.36 2.12 14.82
N SER A 74 10.25 2.80 15.96
CA SER A 74 10.55 4.24 16.07
C SER A 74 11.96 4.58 15.59
N ALA A 75 12.93 3.69 15.84
CA ALA A 75 14.31 3.85 15.41
C ALA A 75 14.50 3.81 13.88
N VAL A 76 13.66 3.08 13.14
CA VAL A 76 13.80 2.89 11.69
C VAL A 76 12.87 3.78 10.86
N LEU A 77 11.78 4.27 11.45
CA LEU A 77 10.78 5.09 10.76
C LEU A 77 11.35 6.37 10.10
N PRO A 78 12.29 7.11 10.71
CA PRO A 78 12.89 8.28 10.07
C PRO A 78 13.61 7.94 8.75
N VAL A 79 14.37 6.84 8.73
CA VAL A 79 15.11 6.39 7.53
C VAL A 79 14.16 5.98 6.41
N LEU A 80 13.12 5.23 6.75
CA LEU A 80 12.10 4.82 5.77
C LEU A 80 11.35 6.03 5.20
N ARG A 81 11.06 7.03 6.05
CA ARG A 81 10.38 8.26 5.65
C ARG A 81 11.26 9.11 4.73
N ASP A 82 12.52 9.28 5.08
CA ASP A 82 13.49 9.99 4.24
C ASP A 82 13.62 9.33 2.86
N HIS A 83 13.78 8.00 2.82
CA HIS A 83 13.84 7.25 1.56
C HIS A 83 12.56 7.38 0.73
N TYR A 84 11.39 7.30 1.37
CA TYR A 84 10.11 7.50 0.67
C TYR A 84 10.00 8.93 0.11
N GLN A 85 10.41 9.95 0.86
CA GLN A 85 10.36 11.33 0.38
C GLN A 85 11.37 11.59 -0.74
N GLN A 86 12.57 11.03 -0.63
CA GLN A 86 13.58 11.07 -1.70
C GLN A 86 13.02 10.48 -3.00
N THR A 87 12.42 9.29 -2.92
CA THR A 87 11.84 8.62 -4.09
C THR A 87 10.62 9.35 -4.65
N LYS A 88 9.74 9.89 -3.80
CA LYS A 88 8.61 10.71 -4.20
C LYS A 88 9.06 12.00 -4.89
N ASN A 89 10.05 12.70 -4.32
CA ASN A 89 10.61 13.92 -4.90
C ASN A 89 11.25 13.64 -6.25
N LEU A 90 12.02 12.56 -6.38
CA LEU A 90 12.58 12.12 -7.67
C LEU A 90 11.48 11.82 -8.70
N LEU A 91 10.40 11.13 -8.32
CA LEU A 91 9.28 10.85 -9.22
C LEU A 91 8.55 12.13 -9.68
N VAL A 92 8.50 13.16 -8.83
CA VAL A 92 7.97 14.49 -9.18
C VAL A 92 8.94 15.25 -10.10
N SER A 93 10.25 15.16 -9.87
CA SER A 93 11.29 15.76 -10.73
C SER A 93 11.34 15.14 -12.14
N TYR A 94 11.02 13.85 -12.28
CA TYR A 94 10.91 13.16 -13.56
C TYR A 94 9.53 13.34 -14.24
N SER A 95 8.68 14.23 -13.74
CA SER A 95 7.41 14.57 -14.39
C SER A 95 7.66 15.34 -15.70
N PRO A 96 6.93 15.04 -16.80
CA PRO A 96 7.10 15.74 -18.08
C PRO A 96 6.99 17.27 -17.99
N LYS A 97 6.19 17.77 -17.04
CA LYS A 97 6.05 19.21 -16.75
C LYS A 97 7.33 19.83 -16.17
N ALA A 98 8.11 19.08 -15.40
CA ALA A 98 9.36 19.54 -14.78
C ALA A 98 10.56 19.45 -15.76
N LEU A 99 10.47 18.58 -16.76
CA LEU A 99 11.46 18.41 -17.84
C LEU A 99 11.18 19.30 -19.07
N GLY A 100 10.23 20.23 -18.99
CA GLY A 100 9.94 21.19 -20.06
C GLY A 100 9.29 20.58 -21.32
N PHE A 101 8.60 19.44 -21.20
CA PHE A 101 7.90 18.78 -22.31
C PHE A 101 6.44 19.22 -22.51
N PHE A 102 6.05 20.39 -21.99
CA PHE A 102 4.84 21.10 -22.37
C PHE A 102 5.12 22.60 -22.40
#